data_AF-A0A967GKB0-F1
#
_entry.id   AF-A0A967GKB0-F1
#
_cell.length_a   1.000
_cell.length_b   1.000
_cell.length_c   1.000
_cell.angle_alpha   90.00
_cell.angle_beta   90.00
_cell.angle_gamma   90.00
#
_symmetry.space_group_name_H-M   'P 1'
#
loop_
_entity.id
_entity.type
_entity.pdbx_description
1 polymer ?
#
loop_
_entity_poly.entity_id
_entity_poly.type
_entity_poly.pdbx_seq_one_letter_code
_entity_poly.pdbx_strand_id
1 'polypeptide(L)'
;MRKRSYESVVLLHAEEAKRAIDILREQGASASLEHLMACYEPDESTLVDHRMPPWNDGDKLLENDEFVLYYNASSPYIGLVRKLSSFSAA
;
A
#
# COMPACT_ATOMS: atom_id res chain seq x y z
N MET A 1 15.43 -13.65 -12.55
CA MET A 1 14.87 -12.52 -11.76
C MET A 1 14.01 -13.10 -10.66
N ARG A 2 14.30 -12.82 -9.38
CA ARG A 2 13.40 -13.20 -8.29
C ARG A 2 12.10 -12.41 -8.47
N LYS A 3 10.96 -13.10 -8.53
CA LYS A 3 9.65 -12.43 -8.60
C LYS A 3 9.44 -11.70 -7.29
N ARG A 4 9.21 -10.39 -7.36
CA ARG A 4 8.79 -9.59 -6.20
C ARG A 4 7.36 -9.99 -5.89
N SER A 5 7.15 -10.66 -4.76
CA SER A 5 5.83 -11.06 -4.31
C SER A 5 5.37 -10.08 -3.23
N TYR A 6 4.08 -9.74 -3.28
CA TYR A 6 3.44 -8.86 -2.34
C TYR A 6 2.27 -9.57 -1.68
N GLU A 7 2.01 -9.21 -0.44
CA GLU A 7 0.80 -9.59 0.29
C GLU A 7 -0.08 -8.34 0.37
N SER A 8 -1.34 -8.43 -0.10
CA SER A 8 -2.29 -7.33 0.00
C SER A 8 -2.69 -7.25 1.44
N VAL A 9 -2.44 -6.08 2.01
CA VAL A 9 -2.60 -5.82 3.43
C VAL A 9 -3.90 -5.07 3.65
N VAL A 10 -4.09 -3.94 2.95
CA VAL A 10 -5.27 -3.09 3.10
C VAL A 10 -5.57 -2.46 1.75
N LEU A 11 -6.85 -2.40 1.37
CA LEU A 11 -7.32 -1.56 0.27
C LEU A 11 -8.58 -0.82 0.74
N LEU A 12 -8.46 0.50 0.89
CA LEU A 12 -9.56 1.37 1.28
C LEU A 12 -10.13 2.07 0.05
N HIS A 13 -11.44 2.29 0.08
CA HIS A 13 -12.18 3.02 -0.94
C HIS A 13 -13.01 4.16 -0.31
N ALA A 14 -13.48 5.09 -1.14
CA ALA A 14 -14.44 6.12 -0.75
C ALA A 14 -13.99 6.94 0.48
N GLU A 15 -14.84 7.06 1.51
CA GLU A 15 -14.58 7.91 2.68
C GLU A 15 -13.39 7.43 3.53
N GLU A 16 -13.17 6.12 3.60
CA GLU A 16 -12.02 5.55 4.31
C GLU A 16 -10.71 5.88 3.59
N ALA A 17 -10.72 5.77 2.26
CA ALA A 17 -9.59 6.18 1.45
C ALA A 17 -9.31 7.68 1.57
N LYS A 18 -10.37 8.49 1.57
CA LYS A 18 -10.27 9.94 1.73
C LYS A 18 -9.59 10.31 3.04
N ARG A 19 -9.99 9.70 4.17
CA ARG A 19 -9.36 9.92 5.48
C ARG A 19 -7.87 9.59 5.47
N ALA A 20 -7.49 8.44 4.90
CA ALA A 20 -6.07 8.04 4.83
C ALA A 20 -5.24 8.92 3.88
N ILE A 21 -5.85 9.41 2.79
CA ILE A 21 -5.24 10.38 1.87
C ILE A 21 -5.12 11.77 2.52
N ASP A 22 -6.07 12.19 3.35
CA ASP A 22 -6.01 13.45 4.09
C ASP A 22 -4.88 13.40 5.13
N ILE A 23 -4.73 12.29 5.89
CA ILE A 23 -3.58 12.05 6.78
C ILE A 23 -2.27 12.14 5.98
N LEU A 24 -2.21 11.52 4.80
CA LEU A 24 -1.04 11.58 3.93
C LEU A 24 -0.68 13.02 3.53
N ARG A 25 -1.68 13.86 3.25
CA ARG A 25 -1.46 15.25 2.83
C ARG A 25 -1.07 16.17 3.98
N GLU A 26 -1.68 15.99 5.14
CA GLU A 26 -1.52 16.89 6.30
C GLU A 26 -0.33 16.51 7.17
N GLN A 27 -0.09 15.21 7.33
CA GLN A 27 0.88 14.66 8.30
C GLN A 27 2.03 13.90 7.61
N GLY A 28 1.89 13.61 6.32
CA GLY A 28 2.93 12.98 5.51
C GLY A 28 2.84 11.46 5.41
N ALA A 29 3.78 10.89 4.66
CA ALA A 29 3.80 9.48 4.29
C ALA A 29 3.86 8.54 5.50
N SER A 30 4.71 8.85 6.49
CA SER A 30 4.89 8.00 7.67
C SER A 30 3.61 7.84 8.48
N ALA A 31 2.89 8.94 8.74
CA ALA A 31 1.63 8.91 9.48
C ALA A 31 0.52 8.15 8.75
N SER A 32 0.43 8.30 7.42
CA SER A 32 -0.53 7.55 6.61
C SER A 32 -0.22 6.05 6.60
N LEU A 33 1.07 5.70 6.55
CA LEU A 33 1.52 4.32 6.58
C LEU A 33 1.26 3.69 7.96
N GLU A 34 1.53 4.39 9.06
CA GLU A 34 1.17 3.95 10.42
C GLU A 34 -0.35 3.73 10.57
N HIS A 35 -1.16 4.63 10.01
CA HIS A 35 -2.61 4.49 10.02
C HIS A 35 -3.08 3.23 9.29
N LEU A 36 -2.56 2.97 8.09
CA LEU A 36 -2.91 1.78 7.31
C LEU A 36 -2.37 0.49 7.94
N MET A 37 -1.19 0.53 8.55
CA MET A 37 -0.65 -0.60 9.32
C MET A 37 -1.50 -0.90 10.55
N ALA A 38 -2.11 0.09 11.20
CA ALA A 38 -3.04 -0.13 12.30
C ALA A 38 -4.35 -0.80 11.85
N CYS A 39 -4.73 -0.64 10.58
CA CYS A 39 -5.85 -1.33 9.95
C CYS A 39 -5.47 -2.72 9.41
N TYR A 40 -4.20 -3.12 9.50
CA TYR A 40 -3.74 -4.39 8.97
C TYR A 40 -4.07 -5.55 9.93
N GLU A 41 -4.84 -6.50 9.45
CA GLU A 41 -5.05 -7.80 10.11
C GLU A 41 -4.31 -8.89 9.32
N PRO A 42 -3.20 -9.45 9.84
CA PRO A 42 -2.37 -10.42 9.12
C PRO A 42 -3.13 -11.66 8.64
N ASP A 43 -4.13 -12.09 9.41
CA ASP A 43 -4.94 -13.28 9.12
C ASP A 43 -5.99 -13.04 8.01
N GLU A 44 -6.24 -11.79 7.63
CA GLU A 44 -7.15 -11.41 6.53
C GLU A 44 -6.40 -11.05 5.24
N SER A 45 -5.08 -11.14 5.26
CA SER A 45 -4.25 -10.78 4.11
C SER A 45 -4.42 -11.75 2.94
N THR A 46 -4.40 -11.21 1.72
CA THR A 46 -4.51 -12.02 0.49
C THR A 46 -3.26 -11.81 -0.36
N LEU A 47 -2.66 -12.90 -0.84
CA LEU A 47 -1.57 -12.80 -1.82
C LEU A 47 -2.08 -12.09 -3.08
N VAL A 48 -1.52 -10.92 -3.36
CA VAL A 48 -1.77 -10.19 -4.61
C VAL A 48 -0.75 -10.66 -5.62
N ASP A 49 -1.21 -10.83 -6.85
CA ASP A 49 -0.44 -11.25 -8.01
C ASP A 49 0.96 -10.60 -8.05
N HIS A 50 1.93 -11.29 -8.66
CA HIS A 50 3.36 -10.95 -8.70
C HIS A 50 3.68 -9.64 -9.46
N ARG A 51 2.68 -8.81 -9.74
CA ARG A 51 2.81 -7.50 -10.35
C ARG A 51 2.92 -6.45 -9.26
N MET A 52 4.11 -5.86 -9.20
CA MET A 52 4.45 -4.73 -8.35
C MET A 52 3.49 -3.55 -8.64
N PRO A 53 2.95 -2.89 -7.59
CA PRO A 53 2.31 -1.58 -7.76
C PRO A 53 3.25 -0.64 -8.54
N PRO A 54 2.74 0.31 -9.34
CA PRO A 54 1.34 0.71 -9.44
C PRO A 54 0.49 -0.26 -10.27
N TRP A 55 -0.78 -0.42 -9.91
CA TRP A 55 -1.70 -1.29 -10.67
C TRP A 55 -2.54 -0.51 -11.68
N ASN A 56 -2.72 0.79 -11.46
CA ASN A 56 -3.42 1.67 -12.39
C ASN A 56 -2.58 2.89 -12.75
N ASP A 57 -2.91 3.48 -13.90
CA ASP A 57 -2.33 4.74 -14.31
C ASP A 57 -2.69 5.86 -13.34
N GLY A 58 -1.69 6.66 -12.94
CA GLY A 58 -1.84 7.77 -12.00
C GLY A 58 -1.70 7.37 -10.52
N ASP A 59 -1.45 6.09 -10.23
CA ASP A 59 -1.04 5.66 -8.90
C ASP A 59 0.28 6.28 -8.49
N LYS A 60 0.31 6.73 -7.24
CA LYS A 60 1.51 7.19 -6.57
C LYS A 60 1.93 6.16 -5.55
N LEU A 61 3.24 5.93 -5.46
CA LEU A 61 3.83 4.96 -4.54
C LEU A 61 4.67 5.67 -3.49
N LEU A 62 4.57 5.15 -2.26
CA LEU A 62 5.42 5.50 -1.13
C LEU A 62 5.82 4.19 -0.47
N GLU A 63 7.10 4.00 -0.17
CA GLU A 63 7.58 2.74 0.37
C GLU A 63 8.56 2.93 1.54
N ASN A 64 8.58 1.95 2.43
CA ASN A 64 9.64 1.74 3.40
C ASN A 64 10.25 0.33 3.18
N ASP A 65 11.05 -0.16 4.11
CA ASP A 65 11.72 -1.47 3.96
C ASP A 65 10.74 -2.65 3.87
N GLU A 66 9.55 -2.55 4.47
CA GLU A 66 8.61 -3.65 4.63
C GLU A 66 7.31 -3.49 3.82
N PHE A 67 6.88 -2.26 3.54
CA PHE A 67 5.58 -1.96 2.95
C PHE A 67 5.69 -1.02 1.75
N VAL A 68 4.72 -1.14 0.84
CA VAL A 68 4.44 -0.18 -0.23
C VAL A 68 3.01 0.31 -0.06
N LEU A 69 2.88 1.62 0.15
CA LEU A 69 1.64 2.36 0.08
C LEU A 69 1.43 2.81 -1.37
N TYR A 70 0.26 2.54 -1.93
CA TYR A 70 -0.13 2.98 -3.26
C TYR A 70 -1.46 3.72 -3.17
N TYR A 71 -1.61 4.82 -3.91
CA TYR A 71 -2.84 5.60 -3.87
C TYR A 71 -3.10 6.35 -5.17
N ASN A 72 -4.37 6.60 -5.44
CA ASN A 72 -4.80 7.44 -6.55
C ASN A 72 -5.67 8.57 -6.02
N ALA A 73 -5.19 9.80 -6.12
CA ALA A 73 -5.94 10.97 -5.66
C ALA A 73 -7.08 11.39 -6.62
N SER A 74 -7.04 10.95 -7.87
CA SER A 74 -8.05 11.28 -8.89
C SER A 74 -9.25 10.34 -8.84
N SER A 75 -9.01 9.07 -8.49
CA SER A 75 -10.02 8.06 -8.18
C SER A 75 -9.73 7.54 -6.77
N PRO A 76 -10.33 8.14 -5.71
CA PRO A 76 -9.84 8.01 -4.34
C PRO A 76 -9.85 6.57 -3.84
N TYR A 77 -8.69 5.95 -3.89
CA TYR A 77 -8.34 4.74 -3.16
C TYR A 77 -6.90 4.86 -2.66
N ILE A 78 -6.62 4.10 -1.61
CA ILE A 78 -5.31 3.97 -1.03
C ILE A 78 -5.22 2.58 -0.43
N GLY A 79 -4.07 1.95 -0.63
CA GLY A 79 -3.83 0.64 -0.06
C GLY A 79 -2.39 0.47 0.36
N LEU A 80 -2.19 -0.61 1.08
CA LEU A 80 -0.91 -1.04 1.61
C LEU A 80 -0.68 -2.47 1.12
N VAL A 81 0.53 -2.75 0.68
CA VAL A 81 1.02 -4.11 0.45
C VAL A 81 2.30 -4.33 1.22
N ARG A 82 2.51 -5.55 1.72
CA ARG A 82 3.75 -5.97 2.36
C ARG A 82 4.69 -6.60 1.34
N LYS A 83 5.97 -6.25 1.42
CA LYS A 83 7.06 -6.84 0.63
C LYS A 83 7.39 -8.21 1.23
N LEU A 84 7.17 -9.29 0.48
CA LEU A 84 7.52 -10.64 0.95
C LEU A 84 9.00 -10.93 0.74
N SER A 85 9.62 -11.73 1.60
CA SER A 85 11.07 -12.05 1.66
C SER A 85 11.71 -12.57 0.36
N SER A 86 10.93 -12.88 -0.68
CA SER A 86 11.42 -13.03 -2.06
C SER A 86 11.85 -11.69 -2.70
N PHE A 87 11.71 -10.57 -1.99
CA PHE A 87 12.10 -9.22 -2.38
C PHE A 87 13.60 -8.97 -2.49
N SER A 88 14.48 -9.95 -2.22
CA SER A 88 15.94 -9.72 -2.25
C SER A 88 16.37 -8.95 -3.49
N ALA A 89 16.65 -7.67 -3.29
CA ALA A 89 17.53 -6.90 -4.11
C ALA A 89 18.91 -7.53 -3.90
N ALA A 90 19.44 -8.12 -4.96
CA ALA A 90 20.88 -8.27 -5.09
C ALA A 90 21.46 -6.91 -5.48
#